data_AF-A0A963Y0L9-F1
#
_entry.id   AF-A0A963Y0L9-F1
#
_cell.length_a   1.000
_cell.length_b   1.000
_cell.length_c   1.000
_cell.angle_alpha   90.00
_cell.angle_beta   90.00
_cell.angle_gamma   90.00
#
_symmetry.space_group_name_H-M   'P 1'
#
loop_
_entity.id
_entity.type
_entity.pdbx_description
1 polymer ?
#
loop_
_entity_poly.entity_id
_entity_poly.type
_entity_poly.pdbx_seq_one_letter_code
_entity_poly.pdbx_strand_id
1 'polypeptide(L)'
;IVPIQQAHYLMGGDPLLLSFIVVIIGGLGSLRGTLVAALLIGLSDGVISTFFAPTLAKILATLLVALVLVFRPQGLFGRRAA
;
A
#
# COMPACT_ATOMS: atom_id res chain seq x y z
N ILE A 1 -6.82 21.73 -19.32
CA ILE A 1 -6.25 20.81 -18.30
C ILE A 1 -6.97 19.48 -18.50
N VAL A 2 -6.35 18.51 -19.17
CA VAL A 2 -6.96 17.20 -19.44
C VAL A 2 -6.67 16.29 -18.22
N PRO A 3 -7.66 15.55 -17.69
CA PRO A 3 -7.42 14.62 -16.59
C PRO A 3 -6.37 13.58 -16.97
N ILE A 4 -5.41 13.32 -16.07
CA ILE A 4 -4.40 12.26 -16.24
C ILE A 4 -5.06 10.87 -16.20
N GLN A 5 -6.24 10.76 -15.59
CA GLN A 5 -7.05 9.54 -15.50
C GLN A 5 -8.50 9.85 -15.91
N GLN A 6 -9.07 9.04 -16.80
CA GLN A 6 -10.47 9.16 -17.18
C GLN A 6 -11.38 8.72 -16.02
N ALA A 7 -12.36 9.54 -15.70
CA ALA A 7 -13.39 9.20 -14.73
C ALA A 7 -14.27 8.06 -15.30
N HIS A 8 -14.15 6.86 -14.73
CA HIS A 8 -14.93 5.68 -15.10
C HIS A 8 -15.42 4.95 -13.84
N TYR A 9 -16.50 4.18 -13.92
CA TYR A 9 -17.16 3.59 -12.74
C TYR A 9 -16.28 2.64 -11.91
N LEU A 10 -15.18 2.11 -12.47
CA LEU A 10 -14.21 1.25 -11.78
C LEU A 10 -13.04 2.01 -11.14
N MET A 11 -12.98 3.33 -11.28
CA MET A 11 -11.84 4.14 -10.81
C MET A 11 -11.59 4.08 -9.30
N GLY A 12 -12.57 3.61 -8.51
CA GLY A 12 -12.43 3.39 -7.08
C GLY A 12 -11.81 2.05 -6.69
N GLY A 13 -11.78 1.06 -7.59
CA GLY A 13 -11.36 -0.31 -7.25
C GLY A 13 -9.91 -0.40 -6.78
N ASP A 14 -9.01 0.17 -7.59
CA ASP A 14 -7.57 0.20 -7.29
C ASP A 14 -7.24 0.92 -5.96
N PRO A 15 -7.69 2.16 -5.71
CA PRO A 15 -7.39 2.85 -4.45
C PRO A 15 -8.05 2.20 -3.23
N LEU A 16 -9.22 1.56 -3.38
CA LEU A 16 -9.84 0.80 -2.29
C LEU A 16 -8.98 -0.38 -1.86
N LEU A 17 -8.53 -1.19 -2.80
CA LEU A 17 -7.66 -2.33 -2.52
C LEU A 17 -6.34 -1.89 -1.88
N LEU A 18 -5.74 -0.82 -2.40
CA LEU A 18 -4.52 -0.22 -1.86
C LEU A 18 -4.71 0.28 -0.41
N SER A 19 -5.86 0.92 -0.13
CA SER A 19 -6.19 1.37 1.23
C SER A 19 -6.32 0.22 2.23
N PHE A 20 -6.93 -0.90 1.82
CA PHE A 20 -7.03 -2.11 2.63
C PHE A 20 -5.65 -2.71 2.94
N ILE A 21 -4.81 -2.83 1.92
CA ILE A 21 -3.44 -3.34 2.06
C ILE A 21 -2.65 -2.50 3.07
N VAL A 22 -2.68 -1.18 2.93
CA VAL A 22 -1.99 -0.24 3.81
C VAL A 22 -2.48 -0.35 5.26
N VAL A 23 -3.78 -0.47 5.48
CA VAL A 23 -4.37 -0.60 6.82
C VAL A 23 -4.02 -1.94 7.47
N ILE A 24 -4.02 -3.04 6.71
CA ILE A 24 -3.64 -4.37 7.21
C ILE A 24 -2.16 -4.38 7.62
N ILE A 25 -1.29 -3.76 6.81
CA ILE A 25 0.15 -3.65 7.09
C ILE A 25 0.44 -2.70 8.26
N GLY A 26 -0.31 -1.59 8.36
CA GLY A 26 -0.21 -0.64 9.46
C GLY A 26 -0.76 -1.18 10.79
N GLY A 27 -1.71 -2.10 10.73
CA GLY A 27 -2.42 -2.69 11.85
C GLY A 27 -3.83 -2.11 12.05
N LEU A 28 -4.84 -2.98 12.08
CA LEU A 28 -6.25 -2.62 12.31
C LEU A 28 -6.40 -1.95 13.68
N GLY A 29 -6.65 -0.63 13.69
CA GLY A 29 -6.79 0.18 14.91
C GLY A 29 -5.56 1.02 15.31
N SER A 30 -4.49 1.04 14.50
CA SER A 30 -3.32 1.89 14.72
C SER A 30 -3.19 2.99 13.66
N LEU A 31 -3.72 4.19 13.93
CA LEU A 31 -3.60 5.34 13.00
C LEU A 31 -2.14 5.65 12.66
N ARG A 32 -1.25 5.61 13.65
CA ARG A 32 0.19 5.87 13.48
C ARG A 32 0.86 4.81 12.61
N GLY A 33 0.52 3.53 12.80
CA GLY A 33 1.06 2.44 11.98
C GLY A 33 0.59 2.52 10.54
N THR A 34 -0.70 2.82 10.33
CA THR A 34 -1.29 3.01 9.00
C THR A 34 -0.67 4.20 8.25
N LEU A 35 -0.42 5.33 8.92
CA LEU A 35 0.21 6.49 8.28
C LEU A 35 1.64 6.20 7.80
N VAL A 36 2.44 5.51 8.62
CA VAL A 36 3.81 5.12 8.24
C VAL A 36 3.79 4.10 7.11
N ALA A 37 2.88 3.12 7.17
CA ALA A 37 2.70 2.14 6.09
C ALA A 37 2.24 2.80 4.79
N ALA A 38 1.31 3.76 4.84
CA ALA A 38 0.81 4.50 3.68
C ALA A 38 1.94 5.29 3.01
N LEU A 39 2.77 5.97 3.81
CA LEU A 39 3.92 6.72 3.31
C LEU A 39 4.95 5.80 2.66
N LEU A 40 5.33 4.71 3.32
CA LEU A 40 6.33 3.79 2.77
C LEU A 40 5.86 3.13 1.48
N ILE A 41 4.61 2.65 1.44
CA ILE A 41 4.04 2.00 0.26
C ILE A 41 3.86 3.01 -0.87
N GLY A 42 3.32 4.20 -0.58
CA GLY A 42 3.12 5.26 -1.58
C GLY A 42 4.44 5.78 -2.16
N LEU A 43 5.48 5.99 -1.33
CA LEU A 43 6.80 6.39 -1.82
C LEU A 43 7.42 5.28 -2.67
N SER A 44 7.31 4.02 -2.22
CA SER A 44 7.85 2.89 -2.97
C SER A 44 7.16 2.74 -4.33
N ASP A 45 5.83 2.82 -4.38
CA ASP A 45 5.08 2.74 -5.65
C ASP A 45 5.40 3.91 -6.59
N GLY A 46 5.52 5.14 -6.07
CA GLY A 46 5.91 6.32 -6.85
C GLY A 46 7.34 6.25 -7.41
N VAL A 47 8.30 5.75 -6.62
CA VAL A 47 9.68 5.57 -7.06
C VAL A 47 9.77 4.43 -8.08
N ILE A 48 9.14 3.29 -7.83
CA ILE A 48 9.25 2.14 -8.74
C ILE A 48 8.52 2.41 -10.06
N SER A 49 7.36 3.10 -10.05
CA SER A 49 6.65 3.48 -11.28
C SER A 49 7.39 4.52 -12.13
N THR A 50 8.27 5.32 -11.53
CA THR A 50 9.11 6.30 -12.23
C THR A 50 10.35 5.64 -12.86
N PHE A 51 10.96 4.65 -12.18
CA PHE A 51 12.23 4.05 -12.61
C PHE A 51 12.08 2.72 -13.37
N PHE A 52 10.96 2.01 -13.23
CA PHE A 52 10.71 0.73 -13.89
C PHE A 52 9.40 0.74 -14.67
N ALA A 53 9.29 -0.15 -15.67
CA ALA A 53 8.02 -0.40 -16.33
C ALA A 53 6.91 -0.67 -15.29
N PRO A 54 5.72 -0.07 -15.40
CA PRO A 54 4.69 -0.05 -14.36
C PRO A 54 4.27 -1.45 -13.87
N THR A 55 4.47 -2.48 -14.70
CA THR A 55 4.27 -3.88 -14.35
C THR A 55 5.22 -4.37 -13.25
N LEU A 56 6.50 -3.99 -13.32
CA LEU A 56 7.51 -4.39 -12.34
C LEU A 56 7.29 -3.68 -11.00
N ALA A 57 6.77 -2.44 -11.04
CA ALA A 57 6.36 -1.70 -9.85
C ALA A 57 5.26 -2.39 -9.07
N LYS A 58 4.19 -2.82 -9.75
CA LYS A 58 3.10 -3.58 -9.12
C LYS A 58 3.57 -4.93 -8.56
N ILE A 59 4.47 -5.62 -9.25
CA ILE A 59 5.03 -6.90 -8.78
C ILE A 59 5.87 -6.70 -7.52
N LEU A 60 6.76 -5.71 -7.51
CA LEU A 60 7.62 -5.42 -6.36
C LEU A 60 6.81 -4.91 -5.16
N ALA A 61 5.81 -4.05 -5.36
CA ALA A 61 4.91 -3.59 -4.29
C ALA A 61 4.16 -4.77 -3.66
N THR A 62 3.62 -5.68 -4.48
CA THR A 62 2.93 -6.90 -4.01
C THR A 62 3.87 -7.84 -3.26
N LEU A 63 5.11 -7.99 -3.74
CA LEU A 63 6.13 -8.81 -3.10
C LEU A 63 6.53 -8.24 -1.74
N LEU A 64 6.64 -6.92 -1.62
CA LEU A 64 6.98 -6.23 -0.37
C LEU A 64 5.87 -6.41 0.67
N VAL A 65 4.60 -6.29 0.25
CA VAL A 65 3.43 -6.60 1.07
C VAL A 65 3.47 -8.05 1.57
N ALA A 66 3.71 -9.01 0.67
CA ALA A 66 3.80 -10.43 1.01
C ALA A 66 4.96 -10.70 1.99
N LEU A 67 6.12 -10.06 1.78
CA LEU A 67 7.28 -10.17 2.67
C LEU A 67 6.96 -9.62 4.06
N VAL A 68 6.32 -8.45 4.15
CA VAL A 68 5.95 -7.83 5.42
C VAL A 68 4.93 -8.69 6.18
N LEU A 69 3.96 -9.29 5.49
CA LEU A 69 3.00 -10.22 6.11
C LEU A 69 3.68 -11.50 6.62
N VAL A 70 4.65 -12.04 5.89
CA VAL A 70 5.42 -13.23 6.30
C VAL A 70 6.31 -12.94 7.52
N PHE A 71 6.98 -11.78 7.55
CA PHE A 71 7.93 -11.48 8.62
C PHE A 71 7.30 -10.78 9.84
N ARG A 72 6.18 -10.06 9.71
CA ARG A 72 5.45 -9.43 10.82
C ARG A 72 3.92 -9.33 10.59
N PRO A 73 3.16 -10.41 10.84
CA PRO A 73 1.72 -10.48 10.61
C PRO A 73 0.87 -9.59 11.54
N GLN A 74 1.45 -8.97 12.57
CA GLN A 74 0.75 -8.10 13.54
C GLN A 74 0.79 -6.60 13.18
N GLY A 75 1.35 -6.26 12.01
CA GLY A 75 1.60 -4.88 11.59
C GLY A 75 2.83 -4.24 12.25
N LEU A 76 3.19 -3.03 11.81
CA LEU A 76 4.46 -2.36 12.17
C LEU A 76 4.63 -2.11 13.68
N PHE A 77 3.53 -1.91 14.40
CA PHE A 77 3.50 -1.59 15.83
C PHE A 77 2.59 -2.53 16.62
N GLY A 78 2.61 -3.83 16.31
CA GLY A 78 1.83 -4.88 16.98
C GLY A 78 1.52 -4.55 18.44
N ARG A 79 0.32 -4.00 18.67
CA ARG A 79 -0.18 -3.82 20.02
C ARG A 79 -0.48 -5.22 20.49
N ARG A 80 0.29 -5.67 21.49
CA ARG A 80 -0.10 -6.78 22.36
C ARG A 80 -1.54 -6.47 22.79
N ALA A 81 -2.49 -7.28 22.34
CA ALA A 81 -3.80 -7.32 22.98
C ALA A 81 -3.51 -7.65 24.45
N ALA A 82 -3.64 -6.64 25.31
CA ALA A 82 -3.76 -6.83 26.74
C ALA A 82 -5.23 -7.13 27.03
#